data_AF-A0A975BMI5-F1
#
_entry.id   AF-A0A975BMI5-F1
#
_cell.length_a   1.000
_cell.length_b   1.000
_cell.length_c   1.000
_cell.angle_alpha   90.00
_cell.angle_beta   90.00
_cell.angle_gamma   90.00
#
_symmetry.space_group_name_H-M   'P 1'
#
loop_
_entity.id
_entity.type
_entity.pdbx_description
1 polymer ?
#
loop_
_entity_poly.entity_id
_entity_poly.type
_entity_poly.pdbx_seq_one_letter_code
_entity_poly.pdbx_strand_id
1 'polypeptide(L)'
;MKRFENYLGNIDHLVSSSPKGEKKGDDYIHPALKNMGSVTIIVIREAIAPVVFRNEEQEITDIEIGEEAYVRAVPNKFKYPEKGRGLQILRAYGVGGRLPQNKTFLRKSEKPSDAFDMNTLVFGDSTMHDNRVLPVRAAVNYSDGLSLLPKHLCVDETFHNRAMEDGTLFDAETGENSVSLFSRHFITPGTLMVQVLSTRGKVLPSEGLDHLLLSMGIAGLYGGQTSTTGVNIRSRIAGVYGAKFERAETSPYEIVKSLRDTDVDKKDGDAVIQAIHTMMAEVHEASMDAEAVGDYQKTLVEQFEKDDPALTEKYEQAAPKVAELFDSWFGTGKKK
;
A
#
# COMPACT_ATOMS: atom_id res chain seq x y z
N MET A 1 -12.53 12.81 8.17
CA MET A 1 -11.59 13.03 7.06
C MET A 1 -11.36 14.50 6.67
N LYS A 2 -12.37 15.39 6.71
CA LYS A 2 -12.24 16.83 6.34
C LYS A 2 -11.05 17.59 6.94
N ARG A 3 -10.64 17.25 8.18
CA ARG A 3 -9.48 17.85 8.86
C ARG A 3 -8.15 17.70 8.08
N PHE A 4 -8.07 16.77 7.13
CA PHE A 4 -6.88 16.55 6.32
C PHE A 4 -6.89 17.24 4.95
N GLU A 5 -7.98 17.92 4.57
CA GLU A 5 -8.13 18.59 3.26
C GLU A 5 -6.97 19.58 2.98
N ASN A 6 -6.51 20.26 4.02
CA ASN A 6 -5.38 21.20 3.92
C ASN A 6 -4.02 20.54 3.64
N TYR A 7 -3.92 19.21 3.68
CA TYR A 7 -2.69 18.44 3.43
C TYR A 7 -2.83 17.50 2.21
N LEU A 8 -4.02 17.40 1.63
CA LEU A 8 -4.34 16.60 0.46
C LEU A 8 -4.37 17.47 -0.81
N GLY A 9 -4.37 16.80 -1.96
CA GLY A 9 -4.62 17.40 -3.26
C GLY A 9 -6.09 17.68 -3.51
N ASN A 10 -6.37 18.38 -4.60
CA ASN A 10 -7.74 18.64 -5.06
C ASN A 10 -7.95 17.90 -6.39
N ILE A 11 -8.98 17.05 -6.46
CA ILE A 11 -9.31 16.26 -7.64
C ILE A 11 -9.67 17.13 -8.86
N ASP A 12 -10.19 18.34 -8.64
CA ASP A 12 -10.53 19.31 -9.69
C ASP A 12 -9.30 20.04 -10.24
N HIS A 13 -8.15 19.91 -9.56
CA HIS A 13 -6.91 20.61 -9.90
C HIS A 13 -5.72 19.65 -9.93
N LEU A 14 -5.89 18.46 -10.53
CA LEU A 14 -4.82 17.48 -10.69
C LEU A 14 -3.77 17.87 -11.74
N VAL A 15 -4.08 18.79 -12.65
CA VAL A 15 -3.20 19.24 -13.73
C VAL A 15 -2.83 20.71 -13.59
N SER A 16 -1.67 21.06 -14.14
CA SER A 16 -1.20 22.43 -14.33
C SER A 16 -0.56 22.56 -15.71
N SER A 17 -0.44 23.78 -16.20
CA SER A 17 0.16 24.09 -17.50
C SER A 17 1.36 25.02 -17.32
N SER A 18 2.46 24.71 -18.00
CA SER A 18 3.65 25.57 -18.07
C SER A 18 3.98 25.90 -19.53
N PRO A 19 4.51 27.09 -19.85
CA PRO A 19 4.89 27.44 -21.22
C PRO A 19 5.95 26.48 -21.77
N LYS A 20 5.68 25.90 -22.94
CA LYS A 20 6.58 25.02 -23.71
C LYS A 20 7.33 25.88 -24.72
N GLY A 21 8.18 26.77 -24.22
CA GLY A 21 9.01 27.68 -25.04
C GLY A 21 8.35 29.03 -25.34
N GLU A 22 8.87 29.76 -26.33
CA GLU A 22 8.52 31.17 -26.60
C GLU A 22 7.26 31.35 -27.46
N LYS A 23 6.74 30.28 -28.07
CA LYS A 23 5.55 30.37 -28.92
C LYS A 23 4.29 30.46 -28.07
N LYS A 24 3.58 31.58 -28.22
CA LYS A 24 2.30 31.85 -27.54
C LYS A 24 1.30 30.72 -27.81
N GLY A 25 0.82 30.08 -26.75
CA GLY A 25 -0.15 29.00 -26.80
C GLY A 25 0.45 27.60 -26.93
N ASP A 26 1.76 27.40 -26.87
CA ASP A 26 2.36 26.07 -26.69
C ASP A 26 2.59 25.79 -25.21
N ASP A 27 1.60 25.20 -24.53
CA ASP A 27 1.69 24.86 -23.11
C ASP A 27 1.91 23.36 -22.91
N TYR A 28 2.80 22.99 -21.99
CA TYR A 28 2.99 21.63 -21.51
C TYR A 28 2.07 21.39 -20.31
N ILE A 29 1.14 20.44 -20.45
CA ILE A 29 0.28 20.00 -19.36
C ILE A 29 1.03 18.93 -18.55
N HIS A 30 1.08 19.12 -17.24
CA HIS A 30 1.72 18.22 -16.30
C HIS A 30 0.86 18.05 -15.04
N PRO A 31 1.13 17.04 -14.20
CA PRO A 31 0.50 16.94 -12.89
C PRO A 31 0.76 18.20 -12.07
N ALA A 32 -0.19 18.58 -11.21
CA ALA A 32 -0.06 19.72 -10.34
C ALA A 32 1.27 19.69 -9.57
N LEU A 33 1.89 20.85 -9.44
CA LEU A 33 3.17 20.96 -8.76
C LEU A 33 3.02 20.55 -7.29
N LYS A 34 4.01 19.83 -6.79
CA LYS A 34 4.04 19.44 -5.38
C LYS A 34 4.08 20.68 -4.49
N ASN A 35 3.27 20.70 -3.45
CA ASN A 35 3.19 21.77 -2.48
C ASN A 35 3.27 21.25 -1.03
N MET A 36 3.47 22.12 -0.04
CA MET A 36 3.50 21.74 1.37
C MET A 36 2.21 21.01 1.76
N GLY A 37 2.35 19.83 2.36
CA GLY A 37 1.25 18.95 2.73
C GLY A 37 1.64 17.48 2.61
N SER A 38 1.52 16.77 3.74
CA SER A 38 1.68 15.34 3.86
C SER A 38 0.60 14.77 4.78
N VAL A 39 0.05 13.64 4.38
CA VAL A 39 -0.79 12.79 5.24
C VAL A 39 -0.05 11.48 5.48
N THR A 40 0.07 11.11 6.74
CA THR A 40 0.72 9.90 7.21
C THR A 40 -0.32 8.99 7.86
N ILE A 41 -0.35 7.72 7.48
CA ILE A 41 -1.19 6.68 8.06
C ILE A 41 -0.26 5.66 8.67
N ILE A 42 -0.42 5.39 9.96
CA ILE A 42 0.35 4.36 10.65
C ILE A 42 -0.54 3.13 10.79
N VAL A 43 -0.02 1.98 10.38
CA VAL A 43 -0.75 0.72 10.32
C VAL A 43 0.01 -0.33 11.11
N ILE A 44 -0.68 -0.99 12.03
CA ILE A 44 -0.23 -2.21 12.70
C ILE A 44 -0.72 -3.42 11.91
N ARG A 45 0.23 -4.20 11.40
CA ARG A 45 0.01 -5.46 10.69
C ARG A 45 0.28 -6.60 11.66
N GLU A 46 -0.76 -7.34 12.01
CA GLU A 46 -0.69 -8.49 12.90
C GLU A 46 -0.70 -9.77 12.08
N ALA A 47 0.30 -10.63 12.26
CA ALA A 47 0.25 -11.99 11.76
C ALA A 47 -0.82 -12.77 12.54
N ILE A 48 -1.90 -13.17 11.89
CA ILE A 48 -2.97 -14.01 12.50
C ILE A 48 -2.88 -15.48 12.06
N ALA A 49 -2.03 -15.75 11.08
CA ALA A 49 -1.61 -17.08 10.64
C ALA A 49 -0.11 -17.03 10.29
N PRO A 50 0.58 -18.18 10.18
CA PRO A 50 1.97 -18.22 9.73
C PRO A 50 2.18 -17.43 8.43
N VAL A 51 3.16 -16.51 8.43
CA VAL A 51 3.46 -15.64 7.27
C VAL A 51 4.92 -15.77 6.86
N VAL A 52 5.17 -15.80 5.55
CA VAL A 52 6.53 -15.85 4.98
C VAL A 52 6.78 -14.63 4.10
N PHE A 53 7.76 -13.81 4.48
CA PHE A 53 8.26 -12.69 3.67
C PHE A 53 9.63 -13.01 3.09
N ARG A 54 9.63 -13.74 1.97
CA ARG A 54 10.85 -14.11 1.23
C ARG A 54 11.31 -13.06 0.21
N ASN A 55 12.61 -12.95 0.02
CA ASN A 55 13.25 -12.43 -1.20
C ASN A 55 14.04 -13.56 -1.89
N GLU A 56 14.85 -13.26 -2.90
CA GLU A 56 15.63 -14.29 -3.63
C GLU A 56 16.73 -14.94 -2.77
N GLU A 57 17.19 -14.27 -1.72
CA GLU A 57 18.37 -14.66 -0.92
C GLU A 57 18.01 -15.19 0.48
N GLN A 58 16.85 -14.83 1.03
CA GLN A 58 16.44 -15.09 2.41
C GLN A 58 14.95 -15.46 2.50
N GLU A 59 14.65 -16.46 3.35
CA GLU A 59 13.27 -16.90 3.61
C GLU A 59 12.46 -15.86 4.39
N ILE A 60 13.10 -15.19 5.36
CA ILE A 60 12.54 -14.06 6.13
C ILE A 60 13.52 -12.91 6.05
N THR A 61 13.09 -11.82 5.41
CA THR A 61 13.87 -10.58 5.37
C THR A 61 13.94 -9.92 6.75
N ASP A 62 15.09 -9.38 7.09
CA ASP A 62 15.33 -8.67 8.36
C ASP A 62 16.08 -7.35 8.17
N ILE A 63 16.22 -6.62 9.27
CA ILE A 63 17.08 -5.44 9.37
C ILE A 63 17.55 -5.23 10.82
N GLU A 64 18.78 -4.73 10.96
CA GLU A 64 19.35 -4.37 12.25
C GLU A 64 18.85 -3.01 12.74
N ILE A 65 18.40 -2.96 13.99
CA ILE A 65 18.04 -1.73 14.70
C ILE A 65 18.77 -1.74 16.03
N GLY A 66 19.86 -0.99 16.12
CA GLY A 66 20.78 -1.09 17.26
C GLY A 66 21.55 -2.41 17.20
N GLU A 67 21.44 -3.22 18.25
CA GLU A 67 22.16 -4.51 18.39
C GLU A 67 21.27 -5.72 18.09
N GLU A 68 20.02 -5.52 17.66
CA GLU A 68 19.06 -6.59 17.41
C GLU A 68 18.55 -6.57 15.97
N ALA A 69 18.33 -7.75 15.41
CA ALA A 69 17.67 -7.93 14.12
C ALA A 69 16.15 -7.99 14.31
N TYR A 70 15.41 -7.30 13.44
CA TYR A 70 13.95 -7.25 13.41
C TYR A 70 13.42 -7.82 12.10
N VAL A 71 12.24 -8.43 12.13
CA VAL A 71 11.58 -8.88 10.90
C VAL A 71 11.24 -7.67 10.07
N ARG A 72 11.58 -7.74 8.78
CA ARG A 72 11.30 -6.72 7.80
C ARG A 72 10.38 -7.29 6.73
N ALA A 73 9.31 -6.58 6.43
CA ALA A 73 8.40 -6.87 5.33
C ALA A 73 8.51 -5.74 4.30
N VAL A 74 9.14 -6.02 3.16
CA VAL A 74 9.35 -5.02 2.10
C VAL A 74 8.00 -4.47 1.59
N PRO A 75 7.93 -3.21 1.11
CA PRO A 75 6.66 -2.49 0.96
C PRO A 75 5.71 -3.18 -0.02
N ASN A 76 6.28 -3.80 -1.06
CA ASN A 76 5.56 -4.51 -2.12
C ASN A 76 4.73 -5.69 -1.61
N LYS A 77 5.08 -6.29 -0.45
CA LYS A 77 4.31 -7.40 0.13
C LYS A 77 2.91 -6.97 0.58
N PHE A 78 2.73 -5.69 0.91
CA PHE A 78 1.43 -5.11 1.26
C PHE A 78 0.83 -4.30 0.12
N LYS A 79 1.66 -3.48 -0.54
CA LYS A 79 1.23 -2.57 -1.61
C LYS A 79 0.56 -3.29 -2.78
N TYR A 80 1.11 -4.41 -3.26
CA TYR A 80 0.57 -5.08 -4.45
C TYR A 80 -0.75 -5.82 -4.21
N PRO A 81 -0.94 -6.57 -3.10
CA PRO A 81 -2.25 -7.09 -2.76
C PRO A 81 -3.31 -5.99 -2.64
N GLU A 82 -3.00 -4.88 -1.98
CA GLU A 82 -3.92 -3.75 -1.80
C GLU A 82 -4.23 -3.03 -3.12
N LYS A 83 -3.22 -2.81 -3.98
CA LYS A 83 -3.41 -2.33 -5.35
C LYS A 83 -4.31 -3.27 -6.16
N GLY A 84 -4.18 -4.58 -5.97
CA GLY A 84 -5.04 -5.58 -6.60
C GLY A 84 -6.50 -5.46 -6.17
N ARG A 85 -6.76 -5.25 -4.87
CA ARG A 85 -8.10 -4.99 -4.33
C ARG A 85 -8.66 -3.66 -4.83
N GLY A 86 -7.85 -2.60 -4.85
CA GLY A 86 -8.20 -1.31 -5.46
C GLY A 86 -8.71 -1.46 -6.89
N LEU A 87 -8.01 -2.25 -7.70
CA LEU A 87 -8.43 -2.55 -9.07
C LEU A 87 -9.78 -3.30 -9.14
N GLN A 88 -10.04 -4.24 -8.22
CA GLN A 88 -11.30 -4.95 -8.14
C GLN A 88 -12.47 -4.01 -7.77
N ILE A 89 -12.26 -3.09 -6.83
CA ILE A 89 -13.23 -2.05 -6.47
C ILE A 89 -13.61 -1.22 -7.71
N LEU A 90 -12.62 -0.73 -8.45
CA LEU A 90 -12.88 0.09 -9.64
C LEU A 90 -13.63 -0.67 -10.74
N ARG A 91 -13.34 -1.97 -10.89
CA ARG A 91 -14.06 -2.84 -11.84
C ARG A 91 -15.50 -3.09 -11.41
N ALA A 92 -15.75 -3.27 -10.11
CA ALA A 92 -17.11 -3.46 -9.58
C ALA A 92 -18.00 -2.26 -9.89
N TYR A 93 -17.46 -1.04 -9.77
CA TYR A 93 -18.17 0.19 -10.14
C TYR A 93 -18.15 0.52 -11.64
N GLY A 94 -17.41 -0.23 -12.47
CA GLY A 94 -17.29 0.07 -13.90
C GLY A 94 -16.51 1.35 -14.24
N VAL A 95 -15.78 1.92 -13.27
CA VAL A 95 -15.09 3.22 -13.40
C VAL A 95 -13.56 3.11 -13.58
N GLY A 96 -13.03 1.89 -13.70
CA GLY A 96 -11.59 1.66 -13.91
C GLY A 96 -11.27 0.18 -14.17
N GLY A 97 -9.97 -0.13 -14.23
CA GLY A 97 -9.50 -1.49 -14.53
C GLY A 97 -9.99 -2.07 -15.85
N ARG A 98 -10.14 -1.20 -16.87
CA ARG A 98 -10.65 -1.50 -18.22
C ARG A 98 -9.82 -2.55 -18.95
N LEU A 99 -8.52 -2.60 -18.65
CA LEU A 99 -7.57 -3.53 -19.26
C LEU A 99 -7.26 -4.71 -18.33
N PRO A 100 -6.87 -5.87 -18.92
CA PRO A 100 -6.31 -6.98 -18.16
C PRO A 100 -5.06 -6.54 -17.38
N GLN A 101 -4.90 -7.05 -16.17
CA GLN A 101 -3.81 -6.63 -15.26
C GLN A 101 -2.41 -6.94 -15.79
N ASN A 102 -2.29 -7.95 -16.66
CA ASN A 102 -1.04 -8.34 -17.31
C ASN A 102 -0.77 -7.61 -18.63
N LYS A 103 -1.65 -6.68 -19.05
CA LYS A 103 -1.44 -5.91 -20.27
C LYS A 103 -0.44 -4.78 -20.00
N THR A 104 0.79 -4.96 -20.49
CA THR A 104 1.91 -4.03 -20.28
C THR A 104 2.12 -3.03 -21.43
N PHE A 105 1.31 -3.13 -22.49
CA PHE A 105 1.46 -2.34 -23.72
C PHE A 105 0.13 -1.78 -24.21
N LEU A 106 0.10 -0.47 -24.42
CA LEU A 106 -0.95 0.29 -25.10
C LEU A 106 -0.62 0.51 -26.57
N ARG A 107 -1.60 0.26 -27.43
CA ARG A 107 -1.54 0.61 -28.86
C ARG A 107 -1.65 2.12 -29.03
N LYS A 108 -1.13 2.67 -30.14
CA LYS A 108 -1.22 4.10 -30.49
C LYS A 108 -2.63 4.69 -30.44
N SER A 109 -3.65 3.87 -30.70
CA SER A 109 -5.06 4.26 -30.71
C SER A 109 -5.71 4.24 -29.32
N GLU A 110 -5.06 3.60 -28.35
CA GLU A 110 -5.56 3.47 -26.98
C GLU A 110 -5.11 4.68 -26.15
N LYS A 111 -5.96 5.12 -25.23
CA LYS A 111 -5.66 6.26 -24.39
C LYS A 111 -4.90 5.80 -23.13
N PRO A 112 -3.99 6.62 -22.58
CA PRO A 112 -3.42 6.42 -21.26
C PRO A 112 -4.48 6.14 -20.19
N SER A 113 -5.63 6.84 -20.21
CA SER A 113 -6.76 6.59 -19.32
C SER A 113 -7.43 5.22 -19.45
N ASP A 114 -7.15 4.45 -20.52
CA ASP A 114 -7.56 3.06 -20.60
C ASP A 114 -6.71 2.16 -19.68
N ALA A 115 -5.44 2.52 -19.45
CA ALA A 115 -4.54 1.80 -18.54
C ALA A 115 -4.43 2.43 -17.14
N PHE A 116 -4.67 3.73 -17.03
CA PHE A 116 -4.44 4.50 -15.82
C PHE A 116 -5.73 5.06 -15.23
N ASP A 117 -5.94 4.80 -13.94
CA ASP A 117 -7.14 5.16 -13.19
C ASP A 117 -6.81 5.59 -11.76
N MET A 118 -7.81 5.71 -10.88
CA MET A 118 -7.62 6.10 -9.49
C MET A 118 -6.64 5.17 -8.75
N ASN A 119 -6.63 3.88 -9.08
CA ASN A 119 -5.72 2.91 -8.48
C ASN A 119 -4.27 3.18 -8.94
N THR A 120 -4.08 3.58 -10.20
CA THR A 120 -2.77 4.07 -10.70
C THR A 120 -2.33 5.35 -10.00
N LEU A 121 -3.24 6.31 -9.75
CA LEU A 121 -2.90 7.53 -9.03
C LEU A 121 -2.40 7.23 -7.61
N VAL A 122 -3.12 6.39 -6.87
CA VAL A 122 -2.79 6.03 -5.48
C VAL A 122 -1.49 5.22 -5.40
N PHE A 123 -1.41 4.11 -6.14
CA PHE A 123 -0.35 3.12 -5.99
C PHE A 123 0.80 3.25 -7.00
N GLY A 124 0.64 4.07 -8.03
CA GLY A 124 1.61 4.17 -9.12
C GLY A 124 1.59 2.96 -10.06
N ASP A 125 2.04 3.18 -11.28
CA ASP A 125 2.22 2.14 -12.28
C ASP A 125 3.12 2.62 -13.42
N SER A 126 3.36 1.74 -14.38
CA SER A 126 3.94 2.11 -15.66
C SER A 126 3.35 1.24 -16.76
N THR A 127 3.18 1.82 -17.95
CA THR A 127 2.84 1.06 -19.15
C THR A 127 3.69 1.52 -20.33
N MET A 128 3.89 0.64 -21.30
CA MET A 128 4.46 1.03 -22.59
C MET A 128 3.33 1.58 -23.46
N HIS A 129 3.54 2.72 -24.10
CA HIS A 129 2.63 3.23 -25.12
C HIS A 129 3.44 3.50 -26.38
N ASP A 130 3.31 2.64 -27.38
CA ASP A 130 4.23 2.60 -28.52
C ASP A 130 5.68 2.41 -28.06
N ASN A 131 6.61 3.30 -28.41
CA ASN A 131 8.03 3.19 -28.06
C ASN A 131 8.43 4.00 -26.82
N ARG A 132 7.47 4.44 -25.99
CA ARG A 132 7.74 5.22 -24.77
C ARG A 132 7.14 4.54 -23.54
N VAL A 133 7.86 4.62 -22.44
CA VAL A 133 7.34 4.30 -21.11
C VAL A 133 6.53 5.48 -20.62
N LEU A 134 5.34 5.22 -20.08
CA LEU A 134 4.53 6.20 -19.35
C LEU A 134 4.64 5.90 -17.86
N PRO A 135 5.53 6.59 -17.11
CA PRO A 135 5.71 6.32 -15.69
C PRO A 135 4.74 7.17 -14.85
N VAL A 136 3.99 6.53 -13.96
CA VAL A 136 3.14 7.19 -12.96
C VAL A 136 3.69 6.89 -11.58
N ARG A 137 4.20 7.93 -10.91
CA ARG A 137 4.66 7.81 -9.52
C ARG A 137 3.45 7.71 -8.60
N ALA A 138 3.52 6.80 -7.63
CA ALA A 138 2.50 6.64 -6.60
C ALA A 138 2.32 7.92 -5.78
N ALA A 139 1.06 8.29 -5.51
CA ALA A 139 0.72 9.34 -4.57
C ALA A 139 0.97 8.90 -3.11
N VAL A 140 0.89 7.59 -2.83
CA VAL A 140 1.14 6.98 -1.52
C VAL A 140 2.43 6.18 -1.54
N ASN A 141 3.35 6.52 -0.64
CA ASN A 141 4.57 5.76 -0.42
C ASN A 141 4.34 4.78 0.74
N TYR A 142 4.74 3.54 0.55
CA TYR A 142 4.71 2.51 1.58
C TYR A 142 6.12 2.36 2.14
N SER A 143 6.25 2.40 3.47
CA SER A 143 7.48 2.00 4.14
C SER A 143 7.61 0.48 4.20
N ASP A 144 8.77 0.02 4.67
CA ASP A 144 8.89 -1.33 5.20
C ASP A 144 7.95 -1.51 6.40
N GLY A 145 7.39 -2.71 6.55
CA GLY A 145 6.76 -3.13 7.79
C GLY A 145 7.80 -3.77 8.69
N LEU A 146 7.95 -3.29 9.93
CA LEU A 146 8.97 -3.78 10.87
C LEU A 146 8.30 -4.42 12.07
N SER A 147 8.75 -5.59 12.51
CA SER A 147 8.26 -6.17 13.77
C SER A 147 8.53 -5.25 14.94
N LEU A 148 7.65 -5.27 15.94
CA LEU A 148 7.84 -4.52 17.18
C LEU A 148 8.76 -5.23 18.18
N LEU A 149 8.98 -6.53 17.98
CA LEU A 149 9.89 -7.35 18.74
C LEU A 149 11.04 -7.86 17.86
N PRO A 150 12.19 -8.19 18.45
CA PRO A 150 13.31 -8.83 17.75
C PRO A 150 12.90 -10.10 17.01
N LYS A 151 13.60 -10.38 15.90
CA LYS A 151 13.37 -11.52 14.99
C LYS A 151 13.30 -12.86 15.72
N HIS A 152 14.19 -13.09 16.67
CA HIS A 152 14.27 -14.33 17.44
C HIS A 152 13.03 -14.60 18.31
N LEU A 153 12.16 -13.60 18.54
CA LEU A 153 10.88 -13.74 19.23
C LEU A 153 9.68 -13.84 18.28
N CYS A 154 9.89 -13.58 16.98
CA CYS A 154 8.84 -13.46 15.97
C CYS A 154 8.87 -14.59 14.93
N VAL A 155 9.93 -15.40 14.89
CA VAL A 155 10.15 -16.40 13.85
C VAL A 155 10.27 -17.78 14.48
N ASP A 156 9.63 -18.76 13.87
CA ASP A 156 9.72 -20.17 14.24
C ASP A 156 9.98 -21.02 12.99
N GLU A 157 10.36 -22.28 13.19
CA GLU A 157 10.76 -23.23 12.15
C GLU A 157 9.74 -24.36 12.06
N THR A 158 9.17 -24.60 10.88
CA THR A 158 8.29 -25.75 10.63
C THR A 158 8.85 -26.65 9.56
N PHE A 159 8.68 -27.95 9.78
CA PHE A 159 9.03 -29.00 8.83
C PHE A 159 7.85 -29.25 7.90
N HIS A 160 8.04 -29.03 6.59
CA HIS A 160 7.07 -29.47 5.58
C HIS A 160 7.57 -30.72 4.88
N ASN A 161 6.85 -31.84 5.06
CA ASN A 161 7.08 -33.05 4.27
C ASN A 161 6.57 -32.82 2.84
N ARG A 162 7.44 -32.97 1.85
CA ARG A 162 7.03 -33.07 0.44
C ARG A 162 6.66 -34.52 0.13
N ALA A 163 5.46 -34.75 -0.40
CA ALA A 163 5.14 -35.98 -1.10
C ALA A 163 5.45 -35.76 -2.60
N MET A 164 6.29 -36.63 -3.18
CA MET A 164 6.50 -36.70 -4.64
C MET A 164 5.44 -37.65 -5.22
N GLU A 165 4.96 -37.34 -6.43
CA GLU A 165 3.91 -38.10 -7.12
C GLU A 165 4.30 -39.56 -7.38
N ASP A 166 5.61 -39.84 -7.48
CA ASP A 166 6.17 -41.19 -7.65
C ASP A 166 6.35 -41.99 -6.34
N GLY A 167 5.88 -41.47 -5.20
CA GLY A 167 5.80 -42.23 -3.93
C GLY A 167 7.14 -42.59 -3.27
N THR A 168 8.28 -42.20 -3.85
CA THR A 168 9.60 -42.39 -3.22
C THR A 168 10.38 -41.08 -3.20
N LEU A 169 11.04 -40.81 -2.07
CA LEU A 169 12.00 -39.72 -1.91
C LEU A 169 13.37 -40.11 -2.51
N PHE A 170 13.47 -41.16 -3.32
CA PHE A 170 14.74 -41.70 -3.77
C PHE A 170 15.21 -41.00 -5.05
N ASP A 171 16.40 -40.40 -5.01
CA ASP A 171 17.05 -39.85 -6.18
C ASP A 171 17.90 -40.96 -6.83
N ALA A 172 17.45 -41.44 -7.98
CA ALA A 172 18.11 -42.53 -8.70
C ALA A 172 19.47 -42.15 -9.31
N GLU A 173 19.77 -40.85 -9.43
CA GLU A 173 21.03 -40.34 -9.97
C GLU A 173 22.12 -40.27 -8.90
N THR A 174 21.73 -39.93 -7.67
CA THR A 174 22.65 -39.83 -6.52
C THR A 174 22.66 -41.08 -5.62
N GLY A 175 21.67 -41.97 -5.76
CA GLY A 175 21.56 -43.21 -4.97
C GLY A 175 21.15 -43.00 -3.51
N GLU A 176 20.72 -41.79 -3.17
CA GLU A 176 20.34 -41.38 -1.82
C GLU A 176 18.84 -41.07 -1.75
N ASN A 177 18.24 -41.26 -0.58
CA ASN A 177 16.94 -40.64 -0.32
C ASN A 177 17.16 -39.13 -0.28
N SER A 178 16.51 -38.38 -1.17
CA SER A 178 16.33 -36.94 -1.10
C SER A 178 15.81 -36.58 0.29
N VAL A 179 16.74 -36.14 1.14
CA VAL A 179 16.45 -35.46 2.40
C VAL A 179 16.10 -34.01 2.07
N SER A 180 15.14 -33.79 1.16
CA SER A 180 14.60 -32.44 0.93
C SER A 180 13.62 -32.07 2.05
N LEU A 181 14.09 -32.22 3.30
CA LEU A 181 13.55 -31.57 4.48
C LEU A 181 13.90 -30.08 4.34
N PHE A 182 13.02 -29.32 3.71
CA PHE A 182 13.11 -27.87 3.76
C PHE A 182 12.58 -27.43 5.11
N SER A 183 13.48 -27.04 6.01
CA SER A 183 13.11 -26.19 7.12
C SER A 183 12.61 -24.86 6.55
N ARG A 184 11.37 -24.48 6.88
CA ARG A 184 10.84 -23.18 6.51
C ARG A 184 10.72 -22.32 7.76
N HIS A 185 11.28 -21.14 7.68
CA HIS A 185 11.08 -20.09 8.67
C HIS A 185 9.78 -19.35 8.36
N PHE A 186 8.97 -19.13 9.38
CA PHE A 186 7.74 -18.35 9.28
C PHE A 186 7.61 -17.39 10.45
N ILE A 187 6.94 -16.28 10.20
CA ILE A 187 6.56 -15.33 11.23
C ILE A 187 5.41 -15.92 12.01
N THR A 188 5.56 -15.99 13.33
CA THR A 188 4.59 -16.60 14.23
C THR A 188 3.33 -15.75 14.36
N PRO A 189 2.14 -16.38 14.47
CA PRO A 189 0.92 -15.66 14.82
C PRO A 189 1.06 -14.85 16.12
N GLY A 190 0.45 -13.68 16.17
CA GLY A 190 0.59 -12.69 17.23
C GLY A 190 1.74 -11.70 17.01
N THR A 191 2.61 -11.90 16.02
CA THR A 191 3.64 -10.91 15.68
C THR A 191 3.01 -9.64 15.14
N LEU A 192 3.26 -8.52 15.83
CA LEU A 192 2.88 -7.18 15.38
C LEU A 192 4.01 -6.52 14.60
N MET A 193 3.66 -5.90 13.48
CA MET A 193 4.56 -5.08 12.69
C MET A 193 3.98 -3.68 12.47
N VAL A 194 4.81 -2.65 12.57
CA VAL A 194 4.42 -1.28 12.23
C VAL A 194 4.83 -0.97 10.79
N GLN A 195 3.90 -0.39 10.04
CA GLN A 195 4.13 0.15 8.70
C GLN A 195 3.58 1.56 8.63
N VAL A 196 4.25 2.42 7.87
CA VAL A 196 3.86 3.81 7.66
C VAL A 196 3.60 4.05 6.18
N LEU A 197 2.43 4.61 5.87
CA LEU A 197 2.05 5.03 4.53
C LEU A 197 2.00 6.54 4.52
N SER A 198 2.68 7.20 3.56
CA SER A 198 2.73 8.66 3.51
C SER A 198 2.49 9.23 2.12
N THR A 199 1.78 10.35 2.09
CA THR A 199 1.63 11.19 0.90
C THR A 199 2.56 12.39 1.02
N ARG A 200 3.07 12.89 -0.11
CA ARG A 200 3.96 14.05 -0.14
C ARG A 200 3.56 14.98 -1.26
N GLY A 201 3.41 16.26 -0.95
CA GLY A 201 3.29 17.26 -1.98
C GLY A 201 1.85 17.60 -2.37
N LYS A 202 0.84 17.29 -1.54
CA LYS A 202 -0.59 17.41 -1.92
C LYS A 202 -0.96 16.72 -3.23
N VAL A 203 -0.36 15.55 -3.49
CA VAL A 203 -0.59 14.79 -4.73
C VAL A 203 -1.80 13.86 -4.65
N LEU A 204 -2.19 13.44 -3.44
CA LEU A 204 -3.31 12.54 -3.22
C LEU A 204 -4.58 13.35 -2.92
N PRO A 205 -5.62 13.31 -3.76
CA PRO A 205 -6.92 13.90 -3.42
C PRO A 205 -7.65 13.08 -2.34
N SER A 206 -8.68 13.66 -1.72
CA SER A 206 -9.53 12.98 -0.72
C SER A 206 -10.09 11.64 -1.20
N GLU A 207 -10.53 11.59 -2.44
CA GLU A 207 -11.09 10.41 -3.10
C GLU A 207 -10.03 9.31 -3.24
N GLY A 208 -8.76 9.70 -3.46
CA GLY A 208 -7.64 8.78 -3.48
C GLY A 208 -7.32 8.23 -2.08
N LEU A 209 -7.50 9.04 -1.04
CA LEU A 209 -7.37 8.58 0.36
C LEU A 209 -8.51 7.61 0.73
N ASP A 210 -9.75 7.90 0.36
CA ASP A 210 -10.87 6.98 0.52
C ASP A 210 -10.62 5.66 -0.23
N HIS A 211 -10.11 5.75 -1.46
CA HIS A 211 -9.74 4.56 -2.25
C HIS A 211 -8.65 3.72 -1.57
N LEU A 212 -7.62 4.36 -1.01
CA LEU A 212 -6.59 3.68 -0.23
C LEU A 212 -7.18 2.97 1.01
N LEU A 213 -7.96 3.70 1.81
CA LEU A 213 -8.56 3.17 3.04
C LEU A 213 -9.50 2.00 2.74
N LEU A 214 -10.32 2.09 1.69
CA LEU A 214 -11.19 1.00 1.25
C LEU A 214 -10.37 -0.20 0.77
N SER A 215 -9.31 0.03 -0.03
CA SER A 215 -8.43 -1.05 -0.53
C SER A 215 -7.73 -1.83 0.60
N MET A 216 -7.40 -1.16 1.71
CA MET A 216 -6.87 -1.79 2.92
C MET A 216 -7.94 -2.46 3.79
N GLY A 217 -9.16 -1.91 3.81
CA GLY A 217 -10.25 -2.36 4.67
C GLY A 217 -10.92 -3.64 4.19
N ILE A 218 -10.92 -3.89 2.87
CA ILE A 218 -11.43 -5.14 2.30
C ILE A 218 -10.49 -6.29 2.65
N ALA A 219 -11.06 -7.34 3.27
CA ALA A 219 -10.34 -8.54 3.65
C ALA A 219 -9.67 -9.21 2.45
N GLY A 220 -8.44 -9.71 2.66
CA GLY A 220 -7.75 -10.48 1.64
C GLY A 220 -6.40 -11.01 2.11
N LEU A 221 -5.77 -11.80 1.25
CA LEU A 221 -4.49 -12.45 1.52
C LEU A 221 -3.32 -11.47 1.35
N TYR A 222 -2.27 -11.65 2.15
CA TYR A 222 -0.99 -10.96 2.00
C TYR A 222 0.14 -11.99 1.83
N GLY A 223 1.07 -11.77 0.89
CA GLY A 223 2.15 -12.73 0.62
C GLY A 223 1.76 -13.90 -0.28
N GLY A 224 2.66 -14.87 -0.41
CA GLY A 224 2.52 -15.98 -1.35
C GLY A 224 2.41 -17.33 -0.67
N GLN A 225 1.63 -18.22 -1.30
CA GLN A 225 1.80 -19.67 -1.23
C GLN A 225 1.20 -20.44 -0.04
N THR A 226 0.09 -19.96 0.55
CA THR A 226 -0.81 -20.83 1.31
C THR A 226 -2.28 -20.47 1.06
N SER A 227 -2.94 -21.21 0.16
CA SER A 227 -4.41 -21.22 0.07
C SER A 227 -5.07 -21.91 1.27
N THR A 228 -4.27 -22.42 2.22
CA THR A 228 -4.70 -23.21 3.37
C THR A 228 -5.21 -22.37 4.54
N THR A 229 -4.68 -21.16 4.74
CA THR A 229 -4.96 -20.36 5.95
C THR A 229 -5.89 -19.17 5.73
N GLY A 230 -6.18 -18.79 4.48
CA GLY A 230 -6.97 -17.59 4.21
C GLY A 230 -6.26 -16.31 4.68
N VAL A 231 -7.01 -15.34 5.22
CA VAL A 231 -6.46 -14.05 5.68
C VAL A 231 -5.38 -14.31 6.74
N ASN A 232 -4.16 -13.90 6.45
CA ASN A 232 -3.00 -14.18 7.29
C ASN A 232 -2.41 -12.94 7.98
N ILE A 233 -2.78 -11.75 7.51
CA ILE A 233 -2.46 -10.47 8.15
C ILE A 233 -3.76 -9.73 8.47
N ARG A 234 -3.94 -9.35 9.73
CA ARG A 234 -4.94 -8.37 10.16
C ARG A 234 -4.29 -6.99 10.21
N SER A 235 -4.93 -6.00 9.59
CA SER A 235 -4.39 -4.64 9.54
C SER A 235 -5.26 -3.71 10.36
N ARG A 236 -4.65 -3.00 11.31
CA ARG A 236 -5.31 -2.00 12.17
C ARG A 236 -4.64 -0.65 11.94
N ILE A 237 -5.41 0.39 11.68
CA ILE A 237 -4.85 1.74 11.53
C ILE A 237 -4.70 2.34 12.92
N ALA A 238 -3.47 2.68 13.31
CA ALA A 238 -3.19 3.33 14.59
C ALA A 238 -3.62 4.80 14.60
N GLY A 239 -3.62 5.44 13.43
CA GLY A 239 -4.14 6.79 13.24
C GLY A 239 -3.74 7.39 11.91
N VAL A 240 -4.31 8.55 11.62
CA VAL A 240 -4.00 9.38 10.44
C VAL A 240 -3.53 10.75 10.92
N TYR A 241 -2.46 11.26 10.32
CA TYR A 241 -1.77 12.46 10.77
C TYR A 241 -1.48 13.39 9.59
N GLY A 242 -1.76 14.68 9.75
CA GLY A 242 -1.56 15.72 8.75
C GLY A 242 -0.50 16.72 9.20
N ALA A 243 0.45 17.00 8.32
CA ALA A 243 1.50 17.98 8.56
C ALA A 243 1.93 18.67 7.26
N LYS A 244 2.62 19.81 7.37
CA LYS A 244 3.19 20.49 6.18
C LYS A 244 4.31 19.67 5.52
N PHE A 245 5.07 18.96 6.32
CA PHE A 245 6.15 18.06 5.92
C PHE A 245 6.07 16.77 6.72
N GLU A 246 6.67 15.70 6.19
CA GLU A 246 6.83 14.46 6.94
C GLU A 246 7.65 14.69 8.21
N ARG A 247 7.31 13.93 9.26
CA ARG A 247 7.98 13.94 10.56
C ARG A 247 8.93 12.75 10.64
N ALA A 248 10.16 12.96 11.08
CA ALA A 248 11.15 11.88 11.17
C ALA A 248 10.68 10.76 12.13
N GLU A 249 9.94 11.16 13.15
CA GLU A 249 9.28 10.34 14.17
C GLU A 249 8.29 9.33 13.56
N THR A 250 7.76 9.61 12.35
CA THR A 250 6.87 8.67 11.65
C THR A 250 7.61 7.56 10.91
N SER A 251 8.94 7.57 10.89
CA SER A 251 9.71 6.45 10.34
C SER A 251 9.42 5.18 11.15
N PRO A 252 9.14 4.01 10.52
CA PRO A 252 8.98 2.76 11.24
C PRO A 252 10.16 2.44 12.16
N TYR A 253 11.38 2.82 11.77
CA TYR A 253 12.59 2.63 12.59
C TYR A 253 12.54 3.46 13.87
N GLU A 254 12.13 4.73 13.78
CA GLU A 254 12.03 5.61 14.94
C GLU A 254 10.85 5.23 15.83
N ILE A 255 9.76 4.73 15.25
CA ILE A 255 8.64 4.17 16.03
C ILE A 255 9.09 2.94 16.82
N VAL A 256 9.79 1.98 16.18
CA VAL A 256 10.28 0.77 16.87
C VAL A 256 11.26 1.14 17.99
N LYS A 257 12.20 2.07 17.75
CA LYS A 257 13.10 2.59 18.79
C LYS A 257 12.35 3.24 19.94
N SER A 258 11.41 4.13 19.63
CA SER A 258 10.64 4.85 20.65
C SER A 258 9.80 3.89 21.49
N LEU A 259 9.18 2.88 20.87
CA LEU A 259 8.40 1.86 21.60
C LEU A 259 9.28 0.96 22.45
N ARG A 260 10.51 0.64 22.02
CA ARG A 260 11.46 -0.17 22.81
C ARG A 260 11.68 0.43 24.20
N ASP A 261 11.76 1.74 24.29
CA ASP A 261 12.04 2.48 25.54
C ASP A 261 10.79 2.73 26.41
N THR A 262 9.61 2.25 25.98
CA THR A 262 8.35 2.33 26.75
C THR A 262 8.02 1.02 27.46
N ASP A 263 7.21 1.06 28.52
CA ASP A 263 6.72 -0.13 29.25
C ASP A 263 5.47 -0.77 28.60
N VAL A 264 5.14 -0.39 27.36
CA VAL A 264 4.00 -0.94 26.61
C VAL A 264 4.28 -2.41 26.29
N ASP A 265 3.28 -3.29 26.37
CA ASP A 265 3.41 -4.65 25.84
C ASP A 265 3.35 -4.63 24.31
N LYS A 266 4.46 -5.02 23.66
CA LYS A 266 4.60 -5.01 22.19
C LYS A 266 3.81 -6.12 21.50
N LYS A 267 3.17 -7.01 22.27
CA LYS A 267 2.22 -8.03 21.78
C LYS A 267 0.77 -7.56 21.89
N ASP A 268 0.48 -6.56 22.72
CA ASP A 268 -0.84 -5.96 22.83
C ASP A 268 -0.98 -4.84 21.78
N GLY A 269 -1.71 -5.14 20.72
CA GLY A 269 -1.86 -4.20 19.63
C GLY A 269 -2.67 -2.95 19.99
N ASP A 270 -3.58 -3.01 20.95
CA ASP A 270 -4.37 -1.84 21.35
C ASP A 270 -3.52 -0.90 22.21
N ALA A 271 -2.73 -1.46 23.12
CA ALA A 271 -1.74 -0.70 23.90
C ALA A 271 -0.69 -0.03 23.00
N VAL A 272 -0.18 -0.75 21.99
CA VAL A 272 0.74 -0.21 20.99
C VAL A 272 0.10 0.92 20.18
N ILE A 273 -1.13 0.73 19.70
CA ILE A 273 -1.86 1.74 18.93
C ILE A 273 -2.02 3.02 19.75
N GLN A 274 -2.42 2.91 21.01
CA GLN A 274 -2.59 4.05 21.90
C GLN A 274 -1.27 4.79 22.16
N ALA A 275 -0.18 4.05 22.37
CA ALA A 275 1.15 4.62 22.56
C ALA A 275 1.63 5.37 21.32
N ILE A 276 1.49 4.76 20.14
CA ILE A 276 1.81 5.41 18.86
C ILE A 276 0.97 6.67 18.67
N HIS A 277 -0.34 6.60 18.92
CA HIS A 277 -1.21 7.75 18.73
C HIS A 277 -0.79 8.93 19.62
N THR A 278 -0.48 8.65 20.88
CA THR A 278 0.00 9.67 21.83
C THR A 278 1.27 10.35 21.32
N MET A 279 2.28 9.59 20.89
CA MET A 279 3.53 10.16 20.35
C MET A 279 3.30 10.98 19.07
N MET A 280 2.43 10.50 18.17
CA MET A 280 2.27 11.09 16.84
C MET A 280 1.33 12.30 16.86
N ALA A 281 0.33 12.33 17.72
CA ALA A 281 -0.59 13.45 17.85
C ALA A 281 0.12 14.73 18.32
N GLU A 282 1.19 14.63 19.11
CA GLU A 282 1.95 15.78 19.60
C GLU A 282 2.77 16.48 18.50
N VAL A 283 3.25 15.72 17.50
CA VAL A 283 4.17 16.22 16.47
C VAL A 283 3.48 16.56 15.14
N HIS A 284 2.17 16.37 15.02
CA HIS A 284 1.39 16.68 13.81
C HIS A 284 0.32 17.74 14.07
N GLU A 285 0.12 18.61 13.08
CA GLU A 285 -0.85 19.69 13.12
C GLU A 285 -2.32 19.20 13.07
N ALA A 286 -2.55 18.03 12.47
CA ALA A 286 -3.85 17.37 12.49
C ALA A 286 -3.66 15.88 12.82
N SER A 287 -4.56 15.33 13.62
CA SER A 287 -4.58 13.90 13.96
C SER A 287 -6.00 13.33 13.95
N MET A 288 -6.09 12.04 13.76
CA MET A 288 -7.29 11.21 13.89
C MET A 288 -6.86 9.88 14.49
N ASP A 289 -7.43 9.53 15.63
CA ASP A 289 -7.14 8.29 16.35
C ASP A 289 -7.65 7.05 15.60
N ALA A 290 -7.31 5.87 16.15
CA ALA A 290 -7.65 4.57 15.61
C ALA A 290 -9.17 4.29 15.57
N GLU A 291 -9.92 4.75 16.57
CA GLU A 291 -11.37 4.54 16.65
C GLU A 291 -12.06 5.32 15.52
N ALA A 292 -11.79 6.62 15.41
CA ALA A 292 -12.42 7.48 14.43
C ALA A 292 -12.06 7.08 12.99
N VAL A 293 -10.80 6.69 12.72
CA VAL A 293 -10.43 6.20 11.38
C VAL A 293 -11.01 4.81 11.11
N GLY A 294 -11.08 3.95 12.13
CA GLY A 294 -11.70 2.63 12.04
C GLY A 294 -13.17 2.72 11.66
N ASP A 295 -13.93 3.59 12.33
CA ASP A 295 -15.34 3.85 12.02
C ASP A 295 -15.53 4.41 10.60
N TYR A 296 -14.64 5.31 10.19
CA TYR A 296 -14.67 5.86 8.83
C TYR A 296 -14.39 4.78 7.77
N GLN A 297 -13.35 3.96 7.98
CA GLN A 297 -13.02 2.86 7.08
C GLN A 297 -14.14 1.81 7.03
N LYS A 298 -14.71 1.46 8.18
CA LYS A 298 -15.86 0.55 8.28
C LYS A 298 -17.05 1.09 7.50
N THR A 299 -17.34 2.39 7.60
CA THR A 299 -18.39 3.05 6.81
C THR A 299 -18.13 2.91 5.31
N LEU A 300 -16.89 3.14 4.85
CA LEU A 300 -16.53 2.96 3.43
C LEU A 300 -16.74 1.51 2.97
N VAL A 301 -16.34 0.52 3.79
CA VAL A 301 -16.51 -0.90 3.48
C VAL A 301 -17.99 -1.26 3.43
N GLU A 302 -18.78 -0.85 4.42
CA GLU A 302 -20.22 -1.12 4.45
C GLU A 302 -20.95 -0.46 3.28
N GLN A 303 -20.56 0.74 2.87
CA GLN A 303 -21.09 1.41 1.69
C GLN A 303 -20.75 0.65 0.41
N PHE A 304 -19.52 0.15 0.29
CA PHE A 304 -19.10 -0.67 -0.86
C PHE A 304 -19.89 -1.99 -0.91
N GLU A 305 -20.01 -2.71 0.21
CA GLU A 305 -20.71 -4.00 0.27
C GLU A 305 -22.21 -3.92 0.02
N LYS A 306 -22.82 -2.75 0.28
CA LYS A 306 -24.25 -2.50 0.07
C LYS A 306 -24.57 -1.82 -1.28
N ASP A 307 -23.57 -1.67 -2.15
CA ASP A 307 -23.69 -0.92 -3.40
C ASP A 307 -24.29 0.48 -3.19
N ASP A 308 -23.81 1.19 -2.16
CA ASP A 308 -24.34 2.50 -1.77
C ASP A 308 -24.24 3.50 -2.94
N PRO A 309 -25.36 4.12 -3.36
CA PRO A 309 -25.36 5.04 -4.50
C PRO A 309 -24.45 6.25 -4.31
N ALA A 310 -24.28 6.75 -3.08
CA ALA A 310 -23.45 7.93 -2.83
C ALA A 310 -21.96 7.60 -2.95
N LEU A 311 -21.54 6.40 -2.54
CA LEU A 311 -20.16 5.96 -2.78
C LEU A 311 -19.91 5.71 -4.27
N THR A 312 -20.88 5.12 -4.96
CA THR A 312 -20.80 4.88 -6.42
C THR A 312 -20.66 6.19 -7.17
N GLU A 313 -21.52 7.17 -6.89
CA GLU A 313 -21.50 8.50 -7.50
C GLU A 313 -20.16 9.21 -7.30
N LYS A 314 -19.54 9.09 -6.10
CA LYS A 314 -18.19 9.63 -5.86
C LYS A 314 -17.15 9.06 -6.82
N TYR A 315 -17.15 7.74 -7.03
CA TYR A 315 -16.22 7.10 -7.96
C TYR A 315 -16.50 7.49 -9.42
N GLU A 316 -17.77 7.56 -9.82
CA GLU A 316 -18.19 7.99 -11.17
C GLU A 316 -17.81 9.44 -11.46
N GLN A 317 -17.92 10.34 -10.48
CA GLN A 317 -17.51 11.74 -10.61
C GLN A 317 -15.98 11.91 -10.61
N ALA A 318 -15.26 11.07 -9.87
CA ALA A 318 -13.80 11.11 -9.79
C ALA A 318 -13.11 10.56 -11.05
N ALA A 319 -13.65 9.50 -11.64
CA ALA A 319 -13.07 8.80 -12.79
C ALA A 319 -12.73 9.71 -13.99
N PRO A 320 -13.63 10.56 -14.52
CA PRO A 320 -13.31 11.43 -15.65
C PRO A 320 -12.21 12.45 -15.32
N LYS A 321 -12.13 12.93 -14.07
CA LYS A 321 -11.09 13.88 -13.63
C LYS A 321 -9.71 13.22 -13.60
N VAL A 322 -9.64 11.98 -13.10
CA VAL A 322 -8.40 11.19 -13.11
C VAL A 322 -8.00 10.77 -14.53
N ALA A 323 -8.97 10.42 -15.37
CA ALA A 323 -8.72 10.14 -16.79
C ALA A 323 -8.14 11.37 -17.51
N GLU A 324 -8.70 12.57 -17.25
CA GLU A 324 -8.18 13.82 -17.82
C GLU A 324 -6.74 14.10 -17.39
N LEU A 325 -6.37 13.82 -16.14
CA LEU A 325 -4.99 13.91 -15.66
C LEU A 325 -4.04 13.12 -16.57
N PHE A 326 -4.29 11.82 -16.75
CA PHE A 326 -3.37 10.95 -17.49
C PHE A 326 -3.37 11.23 -18.98
N ASP A 327 -4.54 11.46 -19.56
CA ASP A 327 -4.64 11.76 -20.98
C ASP A 327 -3.94 13.09 -21.30
N SER A 328 -4.16 14.12 -20.51
CA SER A 328 -3.55 15.44 -20.76
C SER A 328 -2.05 15.43 -20.49
N TRP A 329 -1.60 14.74 -19.43
CA TRP A 329 -0.18 14.63 -19.10
C TRP A 329 0.63 13.89 -20.18
N PHE A 330 0.11 12.80 -20.72
CA PHE A 330 0.80 12.00 -21.75
C PHE A 330 0.47 12.41 -23.19
N GLY A 331 -0.27 13.52 -23.36
CA GLY A 331 -0.46 14.20 -24.64
C GLY A 331 -1.55 13.62 -25.54
N THR A 332 -2.48 12.83 -25.00
CA THR A 332 -3.66 12.29 -25.71
C THR A 332 -4.98 12.93 -25.28
N GLY A 333 -4.95 13.77 -24.24
CA GLY A 333 -6.08 14.51 -23.68
C GLY A 333 -6.41 15.74 -24.49
N LYS A 334 -6.81 16.84 -23.83
CA LYS A 334 -7.23 18.10 -24.50
C LYS A 334 -6.37 18.40 -25.73
N LYS A 335 -6.92 18.14 -26.91
CA LYS A 335 -6.46 18.80 -28.13
C LYS A 335 -6.82 20.27 -27.95
N LYS A 336 -5.89 21.16 -28.28
CA LYS A 336 -6.15 22.60 -28.35
C LYS A 336 -7.40 22.87 -29.18
#